data_AF-A0A4R5NIV9-F1
#
_entry.id   AF-A0A4R5NIV9-F1
#
_cell.length_a   1.000
_cell.length_b   1.000
_cell.length_c   1.000
_cell.angle_alpha   90.00
_cell.angle_beta   90.00
_cell.angle_gamma   90.00
#
_symmetry.space_group_name_H-M   'P 1'
#
loop_
_entity.id
_entity.type
_entity.pdbx_description
1 polymer ?
#
loop_
_entity_poly.entity_id
_entity_poly.type
_entity_poly.pdbx_seq_one_letter_code
_entity_poly.pdbx_strand_id
1 'polypeptide(L)'
;MALPPIILDTNKTTPIYELPLKIRQGDTGDELQVTLGKSFEKYTDLSTVDVELIAKTPDQRLIKQPVTDKSKNTFKVKFPDEMYTNVGVFRNMYFKIGDDSTSSVKLVVLQGIGSIKEAGSYIDDFETLIKEAESYVLALKDFADTENAKIDNKVAELTGKMQSFVDQAQKDLNAAKAVWNTFQSNSETSFTTAQDKRTSDFDSQKAGFETDFNEQQTDFENRFKALLATLQGDYDNFKALINKDVKDFNTSLDSLDSQATDVKNKFDALKAQLDLAAQNISGVRTNLIVAKTIKNYSTLDNGITFGYAIAFTTDYIPVMANKKYTISIYGTANSVVSRISYYDSSKSFIKKEHDGKISTSSSEVIAVPPEISYIRFSPDTPDKSGEYKNNFKIELGPTATDYSLNPKDIATDGSVQTAIINALDKADYSTNAEVDKKISTGVGQAKTYAEQTIKGIIGAAPETLDTIAELADAVTENKDGVQAINDGITKKADKTEVTALQNTVQTMITPISQEDYKALEDAGTVDPKIMYVIPDA
;
A
#
# COMPACT_ATOMS: atom_id res chain seq x y z
N MET A 1 19.59 -50.34 25.45
CA MET A 1 19.74 -50.12 23.99
C MET A 1 20.12 -51.43 23.30
N ALA A 2 19.92 -51.58 21.99
CA ALA A 2 20.40 -52.77 21.27
C ALA A 2 21.88 -52.59 20.90
N LEU A 3 22.73 -53.51 21.35
CA LEU A 3 24.14 -53.54 20.97
C LEU A 3 24.30 -54.04 19.53
N PRO A 4 25.39 -53.69 18.84
CA PRO A 4 25.68 -54.20 17.52
C PRO A 4 25.63 -55.73 17.51
N PRO A 5 24.88 -56.36 16.58
CA PRO A 5 24.83 -57.81 16.50
C PRO A 5 26.20 -58.37 16.16
N ILE A 6 26.55 -59.51 16.75
CA ILE A 6 27.84 -60.18 16.51
C ILE A 6 27.64 -61.60 15.99
N ILE A 7 28.66 -62.10 15.29
CA ILE A 7 28.71 -63.48 14.81
C ILE A 7 29.81 -64.21 15.57
N LEU A 8 29.49 -65.32 16.24
CA LEU A 8 30.46 -66.10 17.02
C LEU A 8 30.56 -67.53 16.52
N ASP A 9 31.73 -68.14 16.72
CA ASP A 9 32.03 -69.50 16.31
C ASP A 9 32.49 -70.36 17.51
N THR A 10 32.14 -71.64 17.52
CA THR A 10 32.53 -72.65 18.53
C THR A 10 33.91 -73.26 18.27
N ASN A 11 34.44 -73.16 17.06
CA ASN A 11 35.79 -73.63 16.71
C ASN A 11 36.90 -72.70 17.24
N LYS A 12 36.53 -71.60 17.93
CA LYS A 12 37.44 -70.68 18.64
C LYS A 12 38.57 -70.08 17.78
N THR A 13 38.40 -70.09 16.44
CA THR A 13 39.49 -69.78 15.49
C THR A 13 39.94 -68.32 15.53
N THR A 14 39.13 -67.42 16.09
CA THR A 14 39.51 -66.02 16.32
C THR A 14 38.74 -65.45 17.52
N PRO A 15 39.41 -64.93 18.56
CA PRO A 15 38.75 -64.07 19.55
C PRO A 15 38.38 -62.73 18.87
N ILE A 16 37.15 -62.26 19.05
CA ILE A 16 36.70 -61.00 18.42
C ILE A 16 37.21 -59.83 19.25
N TYR A 17 38.40 -59.33 18.90
CA TYR A 17 39.02 -58.16 19.53
C TYR A 17 38.88 -56.86 18.74
N GLU A 18 38.46 -56.92 17.47
CA GLU A 18 38.56 -55.79 16.55
C GLU A 18 37.57 -54.66 16.85
N LEU A 19 36.42 -54.96 17.47
CA LEU A 19 35.45 -53.98 17.97
C LEU A 19 34.90 -54.44 19.33
N PRO A 20 35.42 -53.93 20.47
CA PRO A 20 34.85 -54.27 21.77
C PRO A 20 33.41 -53.74 21.86
N LEU A 21 32.52 -54.58 22.40
CA LEU A 21 31.20 -54.12 22.82
C LEU A 21 31.40 -53.07 23.92
N LYS A 22 30.61 -52.00 23.90
CA LYS A 22 30.70 -50.90 24.86
C LYS A 22 29.36 -50.66 25.52
N ILE A 23 29.35 -50.63 26.85
CA ILE A 23 28.22 -50.20 27.68
C ILE A 23 28.71 -49.15 28.68
N ARG A 24 27.81 -48.42 29.35
CA ARG A 24 28.20 -47.41 30.36
C ARG A 24 27.70 -47.78 31.74
N GLN A 25 28.48 -47.40 32.75
CA GLN A 25 28.08 -47.53 34.14
C GLN A 25 26.83 -46.70 34.43
N GLY A 26 25.85 -47.31 35.11
CA GLY A 26 24.57 -46.69 35.43
C GLY A 26 23.48 -46.92 34.37
N ASP A 27 23.85 -47.34 33.15
CA ASP A 27 22.88 -47.85 32.18
C ASP A 27 22.34 -49.22 32.64
N THR A 28 21.21 -49.66 32.10
CA THR A 28 20.65 -51.00 32.31
C THR A 28 19.97 -51.52 31.04
N GLY A 29 19.85 -52.84 30.93
CA GLY A 29 18.98 -53.47 29.94
C GLY A 29 19.44 -53.39 28.48
N ASP A 30 20.75 -53.27 28.22
CA ASP A 30 21.28 -53.47 26.87
C ASP A 30 21.17 -54.94 26.45
N GLU A 31 20.79 -55.13 25.20
CA GLU A 31 20.57 -56.44 24.60
C GLU A 31 21.60 -56.68 23.50
N LEU A 32 22.30 -57.81 23.58
CA LEU A 32 23.21 -58.28 22.55
C LEU A 32 22.57 -59.41 21.77
N GLN A 33 22.44 -59.22 20.45
CA GLN A 33 22.05 -60.29 19.54
C GLN A 33 23.30 -61.01 19.01
N VAL A 34 23.32 -62.33 19.16
CA VAL A 34 24.42 -63.19 18.72
C VAL A 34 23.90 -64.19 17.69
N THR A 35 24.59 -64.29 16.56
CA THR A 35 24.35 -65.32 15.54
C THR A 35 25.52 -66.27 15.50
N LEU A 36 25.25 -67.57 15.44
CA LEU A 36 26.30 -68.58 15.39
C LEU A 36 26.76 -68.80 13.94
N GLY A 37 28.08 -68.74 13.73
CA GLY A 37 28.78 -68.68 12.44
C GLY A 37 28.83 -70.00 11.67
N LYS A 38 29.69 -70.11 10.64
CA LYS A 38 29.65 -71.23 9.67
C LYS A 38 30.02 -72.61 10.23
N SER A 39 30.68 -72.70 11.38
CA SER A 39 31.03 -73.99 12.01
C SER A 39 29.85 -74.70 12.71
N PHE A 40 28.61 -74.32 12.38
CA PHE A 40 27.42 -74.65 13.15
C PHE A 40 26.54 -75.74 12.52
N GLU A 41 27.15 -76.74 11.87
CA GLU A 41 26.42 -77.88 11.28
C GLU A 41 25.72 -78.75 12.33
N LYS A 42 26.17 -78.71 13.60
CA LYS A 42 25.65 -79.54 14.70
C LYS A 42 24.39 -79.00 15.38
N TYR A 43 24.17 -77.68 15.37
CA TYR A 43 23.08 -77.03 16.14
C TYR A 43 22.22 -76.17 15.20
N THR A 44 21.35 -76.81 14.42
CA THR A 44 20.52 -76.11 13.43
C THR A 44 19.36 -75.31 14.05
N ASP A 45 18.98 -75.62 15.29
CA ASP A 45 17.99 -74.88 16.07
C ASP A 45 18.36 -74.86 17.56
N LEU A 46 18.46 -73.65 18.11
CA LEU A 46 18.77 -73.39 19.52
C LEU A 46 17.55 -73.47 20.44
N SER A 47 16.33 -73.60 19.90
CA SER A 47 15.08 -73.62 20.68
C SER A 47 15.09 -74.66 21.82
N THR A 48 15.80 -75.77 21.64
CA THR A 48 15.92 -76.86 22.62
C THR A 48 17.31 -76.98 23.25
N VAL A 49 18.25 -76.06 22.96
CA VAL A 49 19.64 -76.13 23.45
C VAL A 49 19.85 -75.11 24.56
N ASP A 50 20.50 -75.52 25.66
CA ASP A 50 20.85 -74.59 26.74
C ASP A 50 21.93 -73.60 26.29
N VAL A 51 21.67 -72.31 26.50
CA VAL A 51 22.59 -71.22 26.19
C VAL A 51 22.80 -70.39 27.44
N GLU A 52 24.05 -70.21 27.85
CA GLU A 52 24.42 -69.46 29.05
C GLU A 52 25.54 -68.47 28.73
N LEU A 53 25.37 -67.20 29.13
CA LEU A 53 26.43 -66.21 29.16
C LEU A 53 27.32 -66.48 30.36
N ILE A 54 28.63 -66.61 30.10
CA ILE A 54 29.65 -66.70 31.12
C ILE A 54 30.56 -65.48 30.98
N ALA A 55 30.78 -64.74 32.07
CA ALA A 55 31.69 -63.62 32.07
C ALA A 55 32.48 -63.53 33.38
N LYS A 56 33.73 -63.09 33.29
CA LYS A 56 34.54 -62.76 34.46
C LYS A 56 34.69 -61.25 34.58
N THR A 57 34.31 -60.69 35.72
CA THR A 57 34.47 -59.27 36.03
C THR A 57 35.96 -58.89 36.15
N PRO A 58 36.31 -57.60 36.05
CA PRO A 58 37.68 -57.12 36.26
C PRO A 58 38.28 -57.55 37.61
N ASP A 59 37.47 -57.58 38.68
CA ASP A 59 37.83 -58.04 40.03
C ASP A 59 37.77 -59.57 40.21
N GLN A 60 37.75 -60.33 39.10
CA GLN A 60 37.84 -61.79 39.04
C GLN A 60 36.60 -62.57 39.53
N ARG A 61 35.45 -61.93 39.75
CA ARG A 61 34.18 -62.62 40.04
C ARG A 61 33.55 -63.19 38.79
N LEU A 62 32.76 -64.26 38.95
CA LEU A 62 32.14 -64.99 37.86
C LEU A 62 30.65 -64.66 37.76
N ILE A 63 30.23 -64.20 36.59
CA ILE A 63 28.83 -63.94 36.23
C ILE A 63 28.35 -65.06 35.31
N LYS A 64 27.15 -65.59 35.62
CA LYS A 64 26.44 -66.58 34.80
C LYS A 64 25.02 -66.12 34.57
N GLN A 65 24.57 -66.13 33.32
CA GLN A 65 23.21 -65.70 32.96
C GLN A 65 22.62 -66.63 31.90
N PRO A 66 21.53 -67.36 32.20
CA PRO A 66 20.82 -68.16 31.19
C PRO A 66 20.20 -67.26 30.13
N VAL A 67 20.20 -67.73 28.88
CA VAL A 67 19.63 -67.04 27.72
C VAL A 67 18.34 -67.73 27.31
N THR A 68 17.24 -66.99 27.36
CA THR A 68 15.89 -67.50 27.09
C THR A 68 15.36 -67.14 25.70
N ASP A 69 15.78 -66.00 25.15
CA ASP A 69 15.39 -65.56 23.81
C ASP A 69 16.31 -66.17 22.74
N LYS A 70 15.89 -67.28 22.15
CA LYS A 70 16.65 -68.09 21.20
C LYS A 70 15.76 -68.63 20.09
N SER A 71 16.21 -68.52 18.84
CA SER A 71 15.52 -69.11 17.69
C SER A 71 16.51 -69.45 16.58
N LYS A 72 16.36 -70.61 15.93
CA LYS A 72 17.26 -71.04 14.84
C LYS A 72 18.71 -70.98 15.33
N ASN A 73 19.62 -70.29 14.64
CA ASN A 73 21.01 -70.12 15.02
C ASN A 73 21.33 -68.77 15.70
N THR A 74 20.30 -68.07 16.20
CA THR A 74 20.45 -66.74 16.81
C THR A 74 19.84 -66.72 18.21
N PHE A 75 20.44 -65.95 19.11
CA PHE A 75 19.89 -65.69 20.44
C PHE A 75 20.16 -64.24 20.87
N LYS A 76 19.42 -63.77 21.87
CA LYS A 76 19.53 -62.44 22.44
C LYS A 76 19.73 -62.53 23.95
N VAL A 77 20.74 -61.82 24.45
CA VAL A 77 21.04 -61.77 25.88
C VAL A 77 20.94 -60.33 26.37
N LYS A 78 20.26 -60.13 27.48
CA LYS A 78 20.34 -58.88 28.24
C LYS A 78 21.46 -59.00 29.25
N PHE A 79 22.34 -58.00 29.33
CA PHE A 79 23.40 -58.02 30.32
C PHE A 79 22.82 -57.82 31.73
N PRO A 80 23.28 -58.58 32.74
CA PRO A 80 22.84 -58.41 34.12
C PRO A 80 23.41 -57.10 34.72
N ASP A 81 22.68 -56.50 35.65
CA ASP A 81 23.04 -55.23 36.32
C ASP A 81 24.46 -55.25 36.90
N GLU A 82 24.92 -56.41 37.37
CA GLU A 82 26.28 -56.61 37.90
C GLU A 82 27.36 -56.24 36.87
N MET A 83 27.13 -56.43 35.57
CA MET A 83 28.08 -56.00 34.52
C MET A 83 28.21 -54.48 34.44
N TYR A 84 27.12 -53.74 34.63
CA TYR A 84 27.08 -52.28 34.56
C TYR A 84 27.77 -51.61 35.75
N THR A 85 27.84 -52.29 36.90
CA THR A 85 28.46 -51.75 38.12
C THR A 85 29.98 -51.89 38.17
N ASN A 86 30.58 -52.67 37.26
CA ASN A 86 31.99 -53.04 37.23
C ASN A 86 32.71 -52.40 36.02
N VAL A 87 33.17 -51.16 36.19
CA VAL A 87 33.92 -50.43 35.17
C VAL A 87 35.21 -51.17 34.80
N GLY A 88 35.49 -51.30 33.50
CA GLY A 88 36.69 -51.97 33.01
C GLY A 88 36.45 -52.91 31.83
N VAL A 89 37.42 -53.80 31.59
CA VAL A 89 37.41 -54.71 30.43
C VAL A 89 37.13 -56.14 30.87
N PHE A 90 36.02 -56.69 30.40
CA PHE A 90 35.70 -58.10 30.51
C PHE A 90 36.41 -58.85 29.37
N ARG A 91 37.49 -59.55 29.70
CA ARG A 91 38.32 -60.27 28.72
C ARG A 91 37.89 -61.72 28.50
N ASN A 92 37.14 -62.28 29.45
CA ASN A 92 36.70 -63.67 29.46
C ASN A 92 35.17 -63.75 29.47
N MET A 93 34.54 -63.11 28.48
CA MET A 93 33.11 -63.22 28.25
C MET A 93 32.86 -64.16 27.07
N TYR A 94 32.04 -65.19 27.21
CA TYR A 94 31.71 -66.13 26.14
C TYR A 94 30.34 -66.76 26.38
N PHE A 95 29.83 -67.50 25.40
CA PHE A 95 28.58 -68.23 25.52
C PHE A 95 28.84 -69.73 25.53
N LYS A 96 28.26 -70.42 26.51
CA LYS A 96 28.18 -71.88 26.54
C LYS A 96 26.93 -72.30 25.77
N ILE A 97 27.07 -73.23 24.83
CA ILE A 97 26.01 -73.73 23.93
C ILE A 97 25.95 -75.25 24.06
N GLY A 98 25.03 -75.77 24.87
CA GLY A 98 25.03 -77.20 25.24
C GLY A 98 26.35 -77.60 25.89
N ASP A 99 27.06 -78.56 25.28
CA ASP A 99 28.38 -79.02 25.72
C ASP A 99 29.56 -78.24 25.11
N ASP A 100 29.29 -77.31 24.19
CA ASP A 100 30.28 -76.52 23.47
C ASP A 100 30.37 -75.08 24.01
N SER A 101 31.38 -74.31 23.57
CA SER A 101 31.47 -72.87 23.91
C SER A 101 32.02 -72.03 22.76
N THR A 102 31.58 -70.77 22.68
CA THR A 102 32.04 -69.81 21.67
C THR A 102 33.46 -69.31 21.96
N SER A 103 34.06 -68.62 20.98
CA SER A 103 35.16 -67.68 21.23
C SER A 103 34.81 -66.68 22.33
N SER A 104 35.85 -66.21 23.05
CA SER A 104 35.71 -65.06 23.94
C SER A 104 35.43 -63.77 23.17
N VAL A 105 34.60 -62.93 23.76
CA VAL A 105 34.21 -61.60 23.32
C VAL A 105 34.70 -60.58 24.34
N LYS A 106 35.14 -59.42 23.86
CA LYS A 106 35.56 -58.30 24.70
C LYS A 106 34.39 -57.34 24.93
N LEU A 107 34.04 -57.11 26.19
CA LEU A 107 33.11 -56.06 26.63
C LEU A 107 33.88 -55.01 27.43
N VAL A 108 33.62 -53.73 27.15
CA VAL A 108 34.19 -52.59 27.85
C VAL A 108 33.06 -51.81 28.51
N VAL A 109 33.13 -51.68 29.82
CA VAL A 109 32.20 -50.87 30.61
C VAL A 109 32.86 -49.53 30.86
N LEU A 110 32.31 -48.47 30.25
CA LEU A 110 32.78 -47.10 30.37
C LEU A 110 32.24 -46.46 31.65
N GLN A 111 33.02 -45.56 32.26
CA GLN A 111 32.57 -44.79 33.41
C GLN A 111 31.47 -43.80 33.02
N GLY A 112 30.41 -43.70 33.83
CA GLY A 112 29.30 -42.78 33.63
C GLY A 112 29.65 -41.34 34.03
N ILE A 113 29.01 -40.35 33.39
CA ILE A 113 29.16 -38.93 33.73
C ILE A 113 28.48 -38.71 35.09
N GLY A 114 29.26 -38.32 36.11
CA GLY A 114 28.77 -38.18 37.49
C GLY A 114 28.90 -39.46 38.35
N SER A 115 29.27 -40.59 37.75
CA SER A 115 29.55 -41.84 38.46
C SER A 115 31.01 -41.89 38.87
N ILE A 116 31.41 -40.99 39.76
CA ILE A 116 32.62 -41.23 40.57
C ILE A 116 32.18 -42.27 41.62
N LYS A 117 32.07 -43.54 41.24
CA LYS A 117 32.48 -44.56 42.21
C LYS A 117 33.91 -44.17 42.50
N GLU A 118 34.18 -43.78 43.75
CA GLU A 118 35.50 -43.50 44.32
C GLU A 118 36.55 -44.08 43.38
N ALA A 119 37.13 -43.22 42.55
CA ALA A 119 38.18 -43.68 41.65
C ALA A 119 39.20 -44.29 42.59
N GLY A 120 39.30 -45.62 42.66
CA GLY A 120 39.91 -46.36 43.78
C GLY A 120 41.05 -45.53 44.32
N SER A 121 40.76 -44.83 45.42
CA SER A 121 41.54 -43.63 45.68
C SER A 121 42.92 -44.14 45.98
N TYR A 122 43.96 -43.51 45.44
CA TYR A 122 45.31 -43.82 45.90
C TYR A 122 45.35 -43.79 47.44
N ILE A 123 44.47 -43.01 48.09
CA ILE A 123 44.21 -42.99 49.54
C ILE A 123 43.57 -44.31 50.05
N ASP A 124 42.56 -44.87 49.38
CA ASP A 124 41.88 -46.11 49.77
C ASP A 124 42.78 -47.34 49.57
N ASP A 125 43.57 -47.34 48.48
CA ASP A 125 44.60 -48.34 48.22
C ASP A 125 45.73 -48.25 49.27
N PHE A 126 46.14 -47.03 49.65
CA PHE A 126 47.13 -46.81 50.71
C PHE A 126 46.60 -47.22 52.10
N GLU A 127 45.32 -46.97 52.39
CA GLU A 127 44.65 -47.47 53.60
C GLU A 127 44.65 -48.98 53.68
N THR A 128 44.35 -49.63 52.56
CA THR A 128 44.33 -51.09 52.47
C THR A 128 45.74 -51.65 52.72
N LEU A 129 46.76 -51.05 52.10
CA LEU A 129 48.17 -51.37 52.33
C LEU A 129 48.63 -51.18 53.78
N ILE A 130 48.19 -50.10 54.46
CA ILE A 130 48.50 -49.87 55.87
C ILE A 130 47.86 -50.94 56.75
N LYS A 131 46.60 -51.31 56.52
CA LYS A 131 45.91 -52.39 57.26
C LYS A 131 46.59 -53.75 57.06
N GLU A 132 47.05 -54.04 55.86
CA GLU A 132 47.85 -55.25 55.58
C GLU A 132 49.19 -55.22 56.33
N ALA A 133 49.89 -54.08 56.33
CA ALA A 133 51.12 -53.88 57.08
C ALA A 133 50.93 -54.06 58.60
N GLU A 134 49.85 -53.51 59.17
CA GLU A 134 49.45 -53.72 60.57
C GLU A 134 49.22 -55.22 60.88
N SER A 135 48.56 -55.94 59.97
CA SER A 135 48.35 -57.38 60.09
C SER A 135 49.67 -58.16 60.11
N TYR A 136 50.64 -57.79 59.26
CA TYR A 136 51.98 -58.39 59.28
C TYR A 136 52.77 -58.06 60.55
N VAL A 137 52.61 -56.85 61.12
CA VAL A 137 53.20 -56.49 62.42
C VAL A 137 52.64 -57.38 63.54
N LEU A 138 51.33 -57.64 63.54
CA LEU A 138 50.70 -58.54 64.51
C LEU A 138 51.20 -59.97 64.35
N ALA A 139 51.27 -60.48 63.12
CA ALA A 139 51.79 -61.82 62.85
C ALA A 139 53.25 -61.99 63.29
N LEU A 140 54.09 -60.96 63.15
CA LEU A 140 55.49 -60.98 63.64
C LEU A 140 55.58 -60.99 65.18
N LYS A 141 54.66 -60.33 65.89
CA LYS A 141 54.59 -60.38 67.36
C LYS A 141 54.29 -61.80 67.86
N ASP A 142 53.45 -62.54 67.13
CA ASP A 142 53.09 -63.92 67.47
C ASP A 142 54.26 -64.91 67.32
N PHE A 143 55.32 -64.56 66.57
CA PHE A 143 56.52 -65.39 66.41
C PHE A 143 57.55 -65.26 67.55
N ALA A 144 57.35 -64.36 68.53
CA ALA A 144 58.39 -63.99 69.51
C ALA A 144 58.60 -64.96 70.71
N ASP A 145 58.02 -66.16 70.69
CA ASP A 145 58.09 -67.14 71.79
C ASP A 145 58.89 -68.41 71.38
N THR A 146 60.16 -68.25 70.99
CA THR A 146 60.99 -69.38 70.52
C THR A 146 62.07 -69.85 71.50
N GLU A 147 62.11 -69.31 72.73
CA GLU A 147 63.17 -69.50 73.74
C GLU A 147 64.59 -69.12 73.25
N ASN A 148 64.71 -68.40 72.13
CA ASN A 148 65.99 -68.00 71.54
C ASN A 148 66.15 -66.46 71.55
N ALA A 149 66.81 -65.98 72.61
CA ALA A 149 66.97 -64.55 72.89
C ALA A 149 67.58 -63.71 71.74
N LYS A 150 68.34 -64.30 70.80
CA LYS A 150 68.87 -63.57 69.64
C LYS A 150 67.81 -63.34 68.57
N ILE A 151 66.94 -64.32 68.36
CA ILE A 151 65.81 -64.26 67.42
C ILE A 151 64.76 -63.31 67.97
N ASP A 152 64.40 -63.46 69.24
CA ASP A 152 63.36 -62.65 69.88
C ASP A 152 63.72 -61.15 69.89
N ASN A 153 64.98 -60.81 70.19
CA ASN A 153 65.47 -59.42 70.10
C ASN A 153 65.40 -58.86 68.67
N LYS A 154 65.65 -59.68 67.64
CA LYS A 154 65.60 -59.23 66.25
C LYS A 154 64.18 -59.08 65.75
N VAL A 155 63.27 -59.97 66.16
CA VAL A 155 61.82 -59.88 65.91
C VAL A 155 61.26 -58.61 66.56
N ALA A 156 61.64 -58.30 67.80
CA ALA A 156 61.23 -57.07 68.48
C ALA A 156 61.74 -55.80 67.76
N GLU A 157 63.00 -55.79 67.32
CA GLU A 157 63.57 -54.67 66.54
C GLU A 157 62.83 -54.45 65.21
N LEU A 158 62.58 -55.52 64.45
CA LEU A 158 61.83 -55.44 63.18
C LEU A 158 60.38 -55.00 63.40
N THR A 159 59.72 -55.53 64.43
CA THR A 159 58.35 -55.17 64.80
C THR A 159 58.26 -53.68 65.14
N GLY A 160 59.20 -53.15 65.94
CA GLY A 160 59.24 -51.73 66.29
C GLY A 160 59.48 -50.82 65.08
N LYS A 161 60.38 -51.21 64.17
CA LYS A 161 60.62 -50.48 62.91
C LYS A 161 59.39 -50.47 62.00
N MET A 162 58.71 -51.60 61.89
CA MET A 162 57.53 -51.72 61.04
C MET A 162 56.33 -50.98 61.63
N GLN A 163 56.15 -50.99 62.96
CA GLN A 163 55.16 -50.16 63.64
C GLN A 163 55.41 -48.67 63.40
N SER A 164 56.67 -48.21 63.54
CA SER A 164 57.01 -46.80 63.29
C SER A 164 56.74 -46.39 61.84
N PHE A 165 56.97 -47.29 60.88
CA PHE A 165 56.63 -47.08 59.48
C PHE A 165 55.11 -46.95 59.28
N VAL A 166 54.32 -47.86 59.85
CA VAL A 166 52.86 -47.82 59.83
C VAL A 166 52.32 -46.53 60.43
N ASP A 167 52.80 -46.14 61.61
CA ASP A 167 52.36 -44.92 62.30
C ASP A 167 52.64 -43.66 61.46
N GLN A 168 53.81 -43.60 60.84
CA GLN A 168 54.18 -42.49 59.95
C GLN A 168 53.35 -42.48 58.67
N ALA A 169 53.12 -43.64 58.04
CA ALA A 169 52.26 -43.78 56.86
C ALA A 169 50.82 -43.34 57.16
N GLN A 170 50.29 -43.71 58.33
CA GLN A 170 48.95 -43.28 58.77
C GLN A 170 48.88 -41.77 58.99
N LYS A 171 49.93 -41.17 59.55
CA LYS A 171 50.02 -39.72 59.71
C LYS A 171 50.03 -38.99 58.37
N ASP A 172 50.81 -39.49 57.41
CA ASP A 172 50.92 -38.90 56.07
C ASP A 172 49.60 -39.06 55.28
N LEU A 173 48.93 -40.20 55.42
CA LEU A 173 47.60 -40.43 54.87
C LEU A 173 46.57 -39.42 55.40
N ASN A 174 46.55 -39.20 56.72
CA ASN A 174 45.64 -38.23 57.33
C ASN A 174 45.92 -36.79 56.85
N ALA A 175 47.19 -36.42 56.69
CA ALA A 175 47.57 -35.13 56.14
C ALA A 175 47.13 -34.98 54.68
N ALA A 176 47.32 -36.01 53.85
CA ALA A 176 46.87 -36.01 52.46
C ALA A 176 45.36 -35.85 52.34
N LYS A 177 44.58 -36.54 53.18
CA LYS A 177 43.11 -36.38 53.26
C LYS A 177 42.69 -34.96 53.60
N ALA A 178 43.34 -34.34 54.59
CA ALA A 178 43.03 -32.97 54.98
C ALA A 178 43.28 -31.98 53.83
N VAL A 179 44.39 -32.15 53.10
CA VAL A 179 44.70 -31.34 51.91
C VAL A 179 43.69 -31.57 50.79
N TRP A 180 43.33 -32.83 50.51
CA TRP A 180 42.34 -33.18 49.50
C TRP A 180 40.97 -32.55 49.80
N ASN A 181 40.49 -32.70 51.03
CA ASN A 181 39.21 -32.11 51.44
C ASN A 181 39.22 -30.59 51.29
N THR A 182 40.32 -29.94 51.69
CA THR A 182 40.49 -28.48 51.51
C THR A 182 40.47 -28.09 50.04
N PHE A 183 41.18 -28.83 49.18
CA PHE A 183 41.20 -28.61 47.74
C PHE A 183 39.80 -28.77 47.13
N GLN A 184 39.07 -29.81 47.52
CA GLN A 184 37.71 -30.07 47.05
C GLN A 184 36.75 -28.95 47.46
N SER A 185 36.73 -28.55 48.74
CA SER A 185 35.88 -27.46 49.22
C SER A 185 36.21 -26.12 48.55
N ASN A 186 37.49 -25.81 48.35
CA ASN A 186 37.91 -24.59 47.65
C ASN A 186 37.50 -24.60 46.18
N SER A 187 37.60 -25.76 45.52
CA SER A 187 37.21 -25.93 44.11
C SER A 187 35.69 -25.79 43.94
N GLU A 188 34.91 -26.40 44.83
CA GLU A 188 33.45 -26.29 44.85
C GLU A 188 33.02 -24.85 45.09
N THR A 189 33.59 -24.18 46.09
CA THR A 189 33.32 -22.76 46.38
C THR A 189 33.65 -21.86 45.18
N SER A 190 34.80 -22.08 44.54
CA SER A 190 35.22 -21.32 43.36
C SER A 190 34.27 -21.54 42.18
N PHE A 191 33.83 -22.78 41.97
CA PHE A 191 32.88 -23.11 40.92
C PHE A 191 31.52 -22.45 41.15
N THR A 192 30.97 -22.55 42.36
CA THR A 192 29.69 -21.92 42.73
C THR A 192 29.77 -20.41 42.59
N THR A 193 30.83 -19.77 43.08
CA THR A 193 31.03 -18.32 42.94
C THR A 193 31.08 -17.90 41.47
N ALA A 194 31.77 -18.67 40.62
CA ALA A 194 31.82 -18.39 39.19
C ALA A 194 30.47 -18.61 38.49
N GLN A 195 29.68 -19.59 38.94
CA GLN A 195 28.33 -19.83 38.44
C GLN A 195 27.39 -18.67 38.81
N ASP A 196 27.38 -18.26 40.07
CA ASP A 196 26.56 -17.15 40.56
C ASP A 196 26.91 -15.85 39.84
N LYS A 197 28.20 -15.59 39.65
CA LYS A 197 28.64 -14.43 38.87
C LYS A 197 28.14 -14.48 37.42
N ARG A 198 28.24 -15.62 36.74
CA ARG A 198 27.72 -15.76 35.36
C ARG A 198 26.20 -15.52 35.30
N THR A 199 25.45 -16.03 36.26
CA THR A 199 24.00 -15.80 36.37
C THR A 199 23.71 -14.32 36.55
N SER A 200 24.38 -13.66 37.51
CA SER A 200 24.21 -12.24 37.77
C SER A 200 24.57 -11.37 36.55
N ASP A 201 25.67 -11.68 35.86
CA ASP A 201 26.10 -10.94 34.68
C ASP A 201 25.08 -11.11 33.53
N PHE A 202 24.52 -12.32 33.36
CA PHE A 202 23.48 -12.60 32.37
C PHE A 202 22.19 -11.82 32.67
N ASP A 203 21.71 -11.85 33.92
CA ASP A 203 20.49 -11.15 34.33
C ASP A 203 20.64 -9.63 34.16
N SER A 204 21.81 -9.09 34.48
CA SER A 204 22.10 -7.67 34.27
C SER A 204 22.12 -7.29 32.78
N GLN A 205 22.71 -8.12 31.92
CA GLN A 205 22.72 -7.86 30.47
C GLN A 205 21.32 -7.94 29.88
N LYS A 206 20.52 -8.91 30.32
CA LYS A 206 19.12 -9.06 29.92
C LYS A 206 18.30 -7.83 30.32
N ALA A 207 18.41 -7.37 31.56
CA ALA A 207 17.69 -6.19 32.04
C ALA A 207 18.10 -4.91 31.28
N GLY A 208 19.39 -4.77 30.95
CA GLY A 208 19.88 -3.67 30.10
C GLY A 208 19.26 -3.71 28.70
N PHE A 209 19.28 -4.88 28.06
CA PHE A 209 18.65 -5.06 26.74
C PHE A 209 17.15 -4.77 26.75
N GLU A 210 16.41 -5.25 27.76
CA GLU A 210 14.97 -4.98 27.90
C GLU A 210 14.69 -3.48 28.07
N THR A 211 15.54 -2.76 28.82
CA THR A 211 15.43 -1.30 29.00
C THR A 211 15.65 -0.58 27.68
N ASP A 212 16.78 -0.83 27.01
CA ASP A 212 17.13 -0.19 25.74
C ASP A 212 16.08 -0.46 24.64
N PHE A 213 15.57 -1.69 24.59
CA PHE A 213 14.53 -2.06 23.63
C PHE A 213 13.22 -1.28 23.86
N ASN A 214 12.78 -1.16 25.12
CA ASN A 214 11.58 -0.42 25.46
C ASN A 214 11.73 1.09 25.19
N GLU A 215 12.92 1.65 25.42
CA GLU A 215 13.24 3.04 25.07
C GLU A 215 13.16 3.27 23.56
N GLN A 216 13.77 2.38 22.76
CA GLN A 216 13.72 2.44 21.30
C GLN A 216 12.29 2.30 20.75
N GLN A 217 11.51 1.37 21.31
CA GLN A 217 10.10 1.22 20.94
C GLN A 217 9.32 2.51 21.21
N THR A 218 9.52 3.11 22.39
CA THR A 218 8.84 4.35 22.77
C THR A 218 9.24 5.54 21.89
N ASP A 219 10.54 5.69 21.58
CA ASP A 219 11.02 6.71 20.64
C ASP A 219 10.39 6.55 19.25
N PHE A 220 10.38 5.32 18.73
CA PHE A 220 9.76 5.02 17.44
C PHE A 220 8.27 5.36 17.43
N GLU A 221 7.52 4.94 18.44
CA GLU A 221 6.09 5.25 18.55
C GLU A 221 5.83 6.76 18.60
N ASN A 222 6.66 7.51 19.33
CA ASN A 222 6.52 8.96 19.44
C ASN A 222 6.81 9.65 18.10
N ARG A 223 7.88 9.24 17.41
CA ARG A 223 8.24 9.77 16.08
C ARG A 223 7.17 9.44 15.05
N PHE A 224 6.62 8.23 15.08
CA PHE A 224 5.55 7.82 14.19
C PHE A 224 4.26 8.62 14.43
N LYS A 225 3.86 8.82 15.70
CA LYS A 225 2.72 9.68 16.06
C LYS A 225 2.92 11.12 15.61
N ALA A 226 4.13 11.67 15.77
CA ALA A 226 4.45 13.02 15.31
C ALA A 226 4.32 13.15 13.78
N LEU A 227 4.83 12.16 13.03
CA LEU A 227 4.69 12.12 11.57
C LEU A 227 3.22 12.08 11.14
N LEU A 228 2.40 11.23 11.77
CA LEU A 228 0.96 11.17 11.49
C LEU A 228 0.25 12.50 11.76
N ALA A 229 0.61 13.18 12.86
CA ALA A 229 0.04 14.50 13.18
C ALA A 229 0.41 15.56 12.13
N THR A 230 1.65 15.56 11.64
CA THR A 230 2.09 16.43 10.54
C THR A 230 1.31 16.14 9.26
N LEU A 231 1.23 14.88 8.84
CA LEU A 231 0.48 14.48 7.65
C LEU A 231 -0.99 14.86 7.72
N GLN A 232 -1.61 14.72 8.90
CA GLN A 232 -3.00 15.14 9.13
C GLN A 232 -3.14 16.67 8.99
N GLY A 233 -2.21 17.43 9.57
CA GLY A 233 -2.19 18.89 9.43
C GLY A 233 -2.03 19.35 7.99
N ASP A 234 -1.13 18.71 7.23
CA ASP A 234 -0.92 19.01 5.81
C ASP A 234 -2.16 18.69 4.97
N TYR A 235 -2.81 17.55 5.24
CA TYR A 235 -4.07 17.18 4.61
C TYR A 235 -5.18 18.20 4.89
N ASP A 236 -5.33 18.64 6.14
CA ASP A 236 -6.34 19.63 6.52
C ASP A 236 -6.07 20.99 5.87
N ASN A 237 -4.81 21.41 5.79
CA ASN A 237 -4.40 22.62 5.08
C ASN A 237 -4.71 22.54 3.58
N PHE A 238 -4.38 21.42 2.93
CA PHE A 238 -4.67 21.19 1.52
C PHE A 238 -6.18 21.20 1.24
N LYS A 239 -6.96 20.54 2.10
CA LYS A 239 -8.43 20.55 2.03
C LYS A 239 -9.00 21.95 2.18
N ALA A 240 -8.46 22.76 3.09
CA ALA A 240 -8.87 24.15 3.27
C ALA A 240 -8.56 25.00 2.02
N LEU A 241 -7.40 24.80 1.39
CA LEU A 241 -7.01 25.47 0.15
C LEU A 241 -7.98 25.13 -0.99
N ILE A 242 -8.26 23.84 -1.23
CA ILE A 242 -9.22 23.42 -2.26
C ILE A 242 -10.60 24.05 -2.01
N ASN A 243 -11.09 24.01 -0.77
CA ASN A 243 -12.40 24.58 -0.45
C ASN A 243 -12.45 26.09 -0.71
N LYS A 244 -11.36 26.80 -0.43
CA LYS A 244 -11.23 28.23 -0.75
C LYS A 244 -11.26 28.46 -2.26
N ASP A 245 -10.46 27.71 -3.02
CA ASP A 245 -10.38 27.88 -4.47
C ASP A 245 -11.71 27.57 -5.16
N VAL A 246 -12.41 26.52 -4.73
CA VAL A 246 -13.76 26.18 -5.23
C VAL A 246 -14.75 27.31 -4.93
N LYS A 247 -14.68 27.91 -3.74
CA LYS A 247 -15.54 29.04 -3.37
C LYS A 247 -15.26 30.28 -4.23
N ASP A 248 -13.99 30.59 -4.44
CA ASP A 248 -13.57 31.75 -5.24
C ASP A 248 -13.95 31.55 -6.73
N PHE A 249 -13.83 30.31 -7.23
CA PHE A 249 -14.29 29.94 -8.57
C PHE A 249 -15.80 30.08 -8.73
N ASN A 250 -16.60 29.56 -7.78
CA ASN A 250 -18.06 29.72 -7.81
C ASN A 250 -18.47 31.20 -7.78
N THR A 251 -17.80 32.03 -6.98
CA THR A 251 -18.03 33.48 -6.96
C THR A 251 -17.76 34.12 -8.33
N SER A 252 -16.72 33.66 -9.03
CA SER A 252 -16.38 34.13 -10.38
C SER A 252 -17.42 33.69 -11.41
N LEU A 253 -17.93 32.46 -11.29
CA LEU A 253 -19.02 31.95 -12.14
C LEU A 253 -20.31 32.76 -11.93
N ASP A 254 -20.70 33.04 -10.69
CA ASP A 254 -21.88 33.86 -10.39
C ASP A 254 -21.76 35.27 -10.97
N SER A 255 -20.56 35.85 -10.95
CA SER A 255 -20.29 37.15 -11.58
C SER A 255 -20.45 37.10 -13.10
N LEU A 256 -19.95 36.05 -13.74
CA LEU A 256 -20.09 35.86 -15.19
C LEU A 256 -21.55 35.66 -15.60
N ASP A 257 -22.33 34.91 -14.82
CA ASP A 257 -23.77 34.70 -15.06
C ASP A 257 -24.55 36.02 -14.99
N SER A 258 -24.23 36.87 -14.00
CA SER A 258 -24.79 38.21 -13.88
C SER A 258 -24.44 39.10 -15.09
N GLN A 259 -23.18 39.08 -15.53
CA GLN A 259 -22.74 39.82 -16.73
C GLN A 259 -23.44 39.31 -18.00
N ALA A 260 -23.59 37.99 -18.16
CA ALA A 260 -24.30 37.40 -19.28
C ALA A 260 -25.77 37.83 -19.31
N THR A 261 -26.41 37.88 -18.14
CA THR A 261 -27.79 38.37 -17.99
C THR A 261 -27.91 39.85 -18.39
N ASP A 262 -26.99 40.71 -17.96
CA ASP A 262 -26.96 42.13 -18.34
C ASP A 262 -26.79 42.32 -19.87
N VAL A 263 -25.87 41.56 -20.48
CA VAL A 263 -25.68 41.57 -21.94
C VAL A 263 -26.94 41.14 -22.67
N LYS A 264 -27.61 40.08 -22.19
CA LYS A 264 -28.87 39.62 -22.76
C LYS A 264 -29.95 40.70 -22.68
N ASN A 265 -30.09 41.37 -21.54
CA ASN A 265 -31.06 42.45 -21.36
C ASN A 265 -30.78 43.63 -22.30
N LYS A 266 -29.51 44.00 -22.47
CA LYS A 266 -29.10 45.04 -23.42
C LYS A 266 -29.41 44.65 -24.87
N PHE A 267 -29.16 43.40 -25.23
CA PHE A 267 -29.49 42.87 -26.56
C PHE A 267 -31.01 42.92 -26.81
N ASP A 268 -31.82 42.45 -25.87
CA ASP A 268 -33.28 42.46 -25.99
C ASP A 268 -33.82 43.90 -26.13
N ALA A 269 -33.25 44.85 -25.38
CA ALA A 269 -33.59 46.26 -25.49
C ALA A 269 -33.22 46.87 -26.86
N LEU A 270 -32.01 46.59 -27.36
CA LEU A 270 -31.58 47.02 -28.69
C LEU A 270 -32.46 46.42 -29.80
N LYS A 271 -32.83 45.14 -29.66
CA LYS A 271 -33.73 44.47 -30.59
C LYS A 271 -35.11 45.16 -30.65
N ALA A 272 -35.67 45.51 -29.50
CA ALA A 272 -36.93 46.24 -29.42
C ALA A 272 -36.84 47.64 -30.08
N GLN A 273 -35.75 48.37 -29.86
CA GLN A 273 -35.51 49.66 -30.52
C GLN A 273 -35.41 49.52 -32.04
N LEU A 274 -34.70 48.49 -32.53
CA LEU A 274 -34.57 48.21 -33.95
C LEU A 274 -35.93 47.89 -34.59
N ASP A 275 -36.75 47.07 -33.92
CA ASP A 275 -38.10 46.73 -34.38
C ASP A 275 -39.01 47.96 -34.48
N LEU A 276 -38.94 48.86 -33.51
CA LEU A 276 -39.70 50.13 -33.53
C LEU A 276 -39.23 51.03 -34.68
N ALA A 277 -37.92 51.16 -34.89
CA ALA A 277 -37.36 51.93 -35.99
C ALA A 277 -37.81 51.38 -37.35
N ALA A 278 -37.79 50.05 -37.52
CA ALA A 278 -38.26 49.39 -38.74
C ALA A 278 -39.75 49.66 -39.01
N GLN A 279 -40.60 49.62 -37.98
CA GLN A 279 -42.02 49.95 -38.09
C GLN A 279 -42.24 51.41 -38.52
N ASN A 280 -41.58 52.38 -37.87
CA ASN A 280 -41.70 53.79 -38.21
C ASN A 280 -41.26 54.08 -39.66
N ILE A 281 -40.17 53.44 -40.10
CA ILE A 281 -39.68 53.51 -41.48
C ILE A 281 -40.72 52.95 -42.46
N SER A 282 -41.37 51.83 -42.14
CA SER A 282 -42.38 51.22 -43.02
C SER A 282 -43.65 52.09 -43.17
N GLY A 283 -44.12 52.73 -42.09
CA GLY A 283 -45.34 53.54 -42.10
C GLY A 283 -45.25 54.85 -42.89
N VAL A 284 -44.08 55.46 -42.96
CA VAL A 284 -43.86 56.70 -43.73
C VAL A 284 -43.66 56.42 -45.24
N ARG A 285 -43.19 55.23 -45.60
CA ARG A 285 -42.68 54.92 -46.96
C ARG A 285 -43.68 54.30 -47.93
N THR A 286 -44.85 53.83 -47.49
CA THR A 286 -45.91 53.36 -48.42
C THR A 286 -46.55 54.47 -49.22
N ASN A 287 -46.30 55.73 -48.85
CA ASN A 287 -46.97 56.88 -49.43
C ASN A 287 -46.12 57.58 -50.49
N LEU A 288 -44.80 57.44 -50.56
CA LEU A 288 -44.00 58.23 -51.52
C LEU A 288 -43.95 57.60 -52.94
N ILE A 289 -44.31 58.39 -53.97
CA ILE A 289 -44.21 58.01 -55.38
C ILE A 289 -43.27 58.97 -56.11
N VAL A 290 -42.09 58.49 -56.50
CA VAL A 290 -41.07 59.31 -57.17
C VAL A 290 -41.01 59.01 -58.67
N ALA A 291 -41.27 60.01 -59.51
CA ALA A 291 -40.80 60.01 -60.89
C ALA A 291 -39.37 60.52 -60.93
N LYS A 292 -38.41 59.68 -61.31
CA LYS A 292 -36.99 60.06 -61.36
C LYS A 292 -36.59 60.86 -62.59
N THR A 293 -37.44 60.95 -63.61
CA THR A 293 -37.07 61.57 -64.88
C THR A 293 -38.09 62.62 -65.28
N ILE A 294 -37.63 63.86 -65.32
CA ILE A 294 -38.30 64.94 -66.03
C ILE A 294 -37.65 65.06 -67.39
N LYS A 295 -38.49 65.10 -68.42
CA LYS A 295 -38.08 65.21 -69.81
C LYS A 295 -38.65 66.51 -70.38
N ASN A 296 -37.87 67.14 -71.26
CA ASN A 296 -38.33 68.23 -72.10
C ASN A 296 -39.41 67.71 -73.05
N TYR A 297 -40.64 68.20 -72.90
CA TYR A 297 -41.72 67.92 -73.83
C TYR A 297 -42.44 69.21 -74.20
N SER A 298 -42.49 69.53 -75.48
CA SER A 298 -43.37 70.56 -76.03
C SER A 298 -44.74 69.95 -76.30
N THR A 299 -45.62 69.87 -75.30
CA THR A 299 -46.99 69.36 -75.51
C THR A 299 -48.05 70.23 -74.85
N LEU A 300 -49.08 70.61 -75.63
CA LEU A 300 -50.37 71.13 -75.15
C LEU A 300 -51.52 70.15 -75.46
N ASP A 301 -52.41 70.04 -74.47
CA ASP A 301 -53.85 69.74 -74.29
C ASP A 301 -54.68 68.89 -75.28
N ASN A 302 -54.15 68.46 -76.42
CA ASN A 302 -54.89 67.70 -77.44
C ASN A 302 -53.99 66.88 -78.38
N GLY A 303 -52.72 66.68 -78.03
CA GLY A 303 -51.80 65.83 -78.81
C GLY A 303 -51.17 66.52 -80.03
N ILE A 304 -51.23 67.86 -80.14
CA ILE A 304 -50.63 68.63 -81.25
C ILE A 304 -49.52 69.55 -80.73
N THR A 305 -48.39 69.62 -81.44
CA THR A 305 -47.16 70.36 -81.07
C THR A 305 -47.21 71.83 -81.53
N PHE A 306 -46.93 72.81 -80.65
CA PHE A 306 -46.66 74.21 -81.02
C PHE A 306 -45.28 74.65 -80.48
N GLY A 307 -44.53 75.40 -81.30
CA GLY A 307 -43.08 75.60 -81.16
C GLY A 307 -42.57 76.70 -80.23
N TYR A 308 -43.31 77.16 -79.20
CA TYR A 308 -42.85 78.33 -78.41
C TYR A 308 -42.98 78.29 -76.87
N ALA A 309 -43.18 77.13 -76.23
CA ALA A 309 -42.97 77.01 -74.78
C ALA A 309 -42.40 75.63 -74.40
N ILE A 310 -41.23 75.62 -73.76
CA ILE A 310 -40.58 74.41 -73.22
C ILE A 310 -41.32 74.02 -71.95
N ALA A 311 -42.13 72.95 -71.99
CA ALA A 311 -42.73 72.38 -70.79
C ALA A 311 -41.90 71.19 -70.30
N PHE A 312 -41.70 71.11 -69.00
CA PHE A 312 -41.04 70.00 -68.33
C PHE A 312 -42.11 69.13 -67.70
N THR A 313 -42.03 67.82 -67.92
CA THR A 313 -43.02 66.89 -67.37
C THR A 313 -42.35 65.60 -66.95
N THR A 314 -42.91 64.96 -65.93
CA THR A 314 -42.45 63.66 -65.48
C THR A 314 -42.68 62.60 -66.55
N ASP A 315 -42.00 61.45 -66.41
CA ASP A 315 -42.47 60.22 -67.06
C ASP A 315 -43.84 59.78 -66.50
N TYR A 316 -44.44 58.74 -67.08
CA TYR A 316 -45.70 58.18 -66.62
C TYR A 316 -45.57 57.61 -65.21
N ILE A 317 -46.34 58.17 -64.27
CA ILE A 317 -46.37 57.77 -62.87
C ILE A 317 -47.57 56.84 -62.68
N PRO A 318 -47.37 55.55 -62.34
CA PRO A 318 -48.48 54.66 -62.06
C PRO A 318 -49.25 55.13 -60.83
N VAL A 319 -50.57 55.18 -60.94
CA VAL A 319 -51.48 55.53 -59.84
C VAL A 319 -52.61 54.52 -59.75
N MET A 320 -53.21 54.46 -58.57
CA MET A 320 -54.38 53.65 -58.29
C MET A 320 -55.64 54.50 -58.44
N ALA A 321 -56.55 54.04 -59.31
CA ALA A 321 -57.90 54.56 -59.42
C ALA A 321 -58.58 54.71 -58.05
N ASN A 322 -59.35 55.78 -57.88
CA ASN A 322 -60.07 56.12 -56.64
C ASN A 322 -59.19 56.36 -55.40
N LYS A 323 -57.88 56.58 -55.56
CA LYS A 323 -57.00 56.98 -54.47
C LYS A 323 -56.68 58.47 -54.53
N LYS A 324 -56.45 59.04 -53.36
CA LYS A 324 -55.96 60.42 -53.24
C LYS A 324 -54.45 60.44 -53.31
N TYR A 325 -53.90 61.48 -53.90
CA TYR A 325 -52.47 61.74 -53.92
C TYR A 325 -52.21 63.18 -53.49
N THR A 326 -51.16 63.41 -52.71
CA THR A 326 -50.69 64.74 -52.36
C THR A 326 -49.50 65.09 -53.23
N ILE A 327 -49.56 66.25 -53.89
CA ILE A 327 -48.46 66.83 -54.66
C ILE A 327 -47.93 68.03 -53.89
N SER A 328 -46.68 67.99 -53.48
CA SER A 328 -46.00 69.08 -52.78
C SER A 328 -44.96 69.71 -53.70
N ILE A 329 -44.92 71.05 -53.78
CA ILE A 329 -43.92 71.80 -54.56
C ILE A 329 -43.14 72.71 -53.61
N TYR A 330 -41.81 72.70 -53.69
CA TYR A 330 -40.89 73.34 -52.76
C TYR A 330 -40.04 74.42 -53.46
N GLY A 331 -39.88 75.59 -52.84
CA GLY A 331 -38.96 76.64 -53.30
C GLY A 331 -39.61 77.85 -53.97
N THR A 332 -38.81 78.89 -54.23
CA THR A 332 -39.23 80.21 -54.69
C THR A 332 -38.87 80.43 -56.17
N ALA A 333 -39.84 80.27 -57.08
CA ALA A 333 -39.69 80.78 -58.44
C ALA A 333 -41.03 81.25 -59.03
N ASN A 334 -40.95 82.41 -59.68
CA ASN A 334 -42.04 83.21 -60.20
C ASN A 334 -42.49 82.71 -61.59
N SER A 335 -43.43 81.77 -61.66
CA SER A 335 -44.45 81.64 -62.73
C SER A 335 -45.33 80.42 -62.42
N VAL A 336 -46.63 80.52 -62.71
CA VAL A 336 -47.70 79.85 -61.95
C VAL A 336 -48.63 79.06 -62.87
N VAL A 337 -48.30 77.79 -63.19
CA VAL A 337 -49.29 76.76 -63.58
C VAL A 337 -48.72 75.32 -63.41
N SER A 338 -48.99 74.64 -62.30
CA SER A 338 -48.70 73.19 -62.24
C SER A 338 -49.87 72.41 -62.81
N ARG A 339 -49.57 71.43 -63.68
CA ARG A 339 -50.58 70.70 -64.45
C ARG A 339 -50.47 69.20 -64.23
N ILE A 340 -51.61 68.53 -64.05
CA ILE A 340 -51.68 67.07 -63.93
C ILE A 340 -52.39 66.54 -65.15
N SER A 341 -51.73 65.66 -65.88
CA SER A 341 -52.30 64.97 -67.03
C SER A 341 -52.58 63.53 -66.66
N TYR A 342 -53.76 63.03 -66.99
CA TYR A 342 -54.20 61.68 -66.70
C TYR A 342 -54.23 60.80 -67.94
N TYR A 343 -53.87 59.54 -67.75
CA TYR A 343 -53.72 58.58 -68.82
C TYR A 343 -54.32 57.22 -68.43
N ASP A 344 -54.82 56.50 -69.44
CA ASP A 344 -55.33 55.13 -69.30
C ASP A 344 -54.18 54.11 -69.10
N SER A 345 -54.53 52.83 -68.94
CA SER A 345 -53.56 51.74 -68.79
C SER A 345 -52.66 51.53 -70.02
N SER A 346 -53.07 52.01 -71.19
CA SER A 346 -52.30 51.99 -72.44
C SER A 346 -51.46 53.26 -72.64
N LYS A 347 -51.41 54.15 -71.63
CA LYS A 347 -50.71 55.45 -71.65
C LYS A 347 -51.31 56.46 -72.65
N SER A 348 -52.54 56.25 -73.10
CA SER A 348 -53.29 57.20 -73.92
C SER A 348 -53.79 58.35 -73.04
N PHE A 349 -53.72 59.57 -73.56
CA PHE A 349 -54.19 60.76 -72.84
C PHE A 349 -55.72 60.69 -72.65
N ILE A 350 -56.18 60.86 -71.42
CA ILE A 350 -57.62 60.93 -71.09
C ILE A 350 -58.04 62.39 -70.93
N LYS A 351 -57.46 63.07 -69.95
CA LYS A 351 -57.81 64.45 -69.61
C LYS A 351 -56.68 65.11 -68.84
N LYS A 352 -56.78 66.41 -68.68
CA LYS A 352 -55.89 67.22 -67.85
C LYS A 352 -56.71 67.90 -66.76
N GLU A 353 -56.16 67.95 -65.56
CA GLU A 353 -56.75 68.62 -64.41
C GLU A 353 -55.74 69.61 -63.81
N HIS A 354 -56.29 70.71 -63.28
CA HIS A 354 -55.61 71.90 -62.78
C HIS A 354 -54.84 72.73 -63.83
N ASP A 355 -55.40 73.90 -64.17
CA ASP A 355 -54.72 75.04 -64.83
C ASP A 355 -54.77 76.27 -63.87
N GLY A 356 -54.49 76.01 -62.59
CA GLY A 356 -54.57 76.99 -61.50
C GLY A 356 -53.20 77.35 -60.91
N LYS A 357 -53.08 78.56 -60.34
CA LYS A 357 -51.84 79.04 -59.69
C LYS A 357 -51.57 78.25 -58.40
N ILE A 358 -50.71 77.24 -58.43
CA ILE A 358 -50.17 76.63 -57.20
C ILE A 358 -49.08 77.56 -56.65
N SER A 359 -49.26 78.05 -55.42
CA SER A 359 -48.28 78.95 -54.77
C SER A 359 -46.96 78.21 -54.51
N THR A 360 -45.85 78.95 -54.60
CA THR A 360 -44.54 78.49 -54.13
C THR A 360 -44.66 77.99 -52.68
N SER A 361 -44.19 76.77 -52.41
CA SER A 361 -44.27 76.10 -51.11
C SER A 361 -45.69 75.71 -50.67
N SER A 362 -46.45 75.03 -51.53
CA SER A 362 -47.77 74.49 -51.17
C SER A 362 -47.90 73.00 -51.50
N SER A 363 -48.86 72.34 -50.84
CA SER A 363 -49.25 70.95 -51.12
C SER A 363 -50.71 70.92 -51.55
N GLU A 364 -51.01 70.12 -52.58
CA GLU A 364 -52.36 69.93 -53.11
C GLU A 364 -52.73 68.45 -53.10
N VAL A 365 -53.98 68.14 -52.77
CA VAL A 365 -54.49 66.76 -52.79
C VAL A 365 -55.35 66.56 -54.03
N ILE A 366 -54.92 65.66 -54.91
CA ILE A 366 -55.71 65.21 -56.07
C ILE A 366 -56.42 63.90 -55.77
N ALA A 367 -57.58 63.69 -56.37
CA ALA A 367 -58.28 62.42 -56.35
C ALA A 367 -58.20 61.78 -57.73
N VAL A 368 -57.57 60.62 -57.85
CA VAL A 368 -57.41 59.93 -59.13
C VAL A 368 -58.74 59.30 -59.54
N PRO A 369 -59.32 59.65 -60.69
CA PRO A 369 -60.58 59.09 -61.17
C PRO A 369 -60.53 57.57 -61.43
N PRO A 370 -61.68 56.87 -61.49
CA PRO A 370 -61.76 55.42 -61.69
C PRO A 370 -61.03 54.89 -62.93
N GLU A 371 -61.01 55.67 -64.01
CA GLU A 371 -60.52 55.27 -65.34
C GLU A 371 -59.02 55.53 -65.56
N ILE A 372 -58.32 56.08 -64.56
CA ILE A 372 -56.92 56.48 -64.68
C ILE A 372 -55.98 55.42 -64.12
N SER A 373 -54.94 55.09 -64.89
CA SER A 373 -53.85 54.20 -64.46
C SER A 373 -52.50 54.92 -64.33
N TYR A 374 -52.32 56.06 -65.01
CA TYR A 374 -51.10 56.85 -64.92
C TYR A 374 -51.39 58.35 -64.84
N ILE A 375 -50.53 59.08 -64.14
CA ILE A 375 -50.47 60.54 -64.19
C ILE A 375 -49.13 61.01 -64.76
N ARG A 376 -49.11 62.22 -65.30
CA ARG A 376 -47.88 62.98 -65.52
C ARG A 376 -48.04 64.34 -64.89
N PHE A 377 -47.01 64.77 -64.18
CA PHE A 377 -46.97 66.06 -63.52
C PHE A 377 -46.08 67.01 -64.31
N SER A 378 -46.61 68.19 -64.61
CA SER A 378 -45.93 69.22 -65.40
C SER A 378 -45.83 70.50 -64.58
N PRO A 379 -44.72 70.69 -63.87
CA PRO A 379 -44.41 71.92 -63.16
C PRO A 379 -44.02 73.02 -64.16
N ASP A 380 -44.73 74.15 -64.18
CA ASP A 380 -44.39 75.25 -65.09
C ASP A 380 -43.07 75.92 -64.71
N THR A 381 -42.26 76.13 -65.73
CA THR A 381 -41.04 76.94 -65.83
C THR A 381 -39.73 76.38 -65.25
N PRO A 382 -38.66 76.33 -66.07
CA PRO A 382 -37.30 76.26 -65.57
C PRO A 382 -36.94 77.56 -64.85
N ASP A 383 -35.88 77.55 -64.04
CA ASP A 383 -35.38 78.79 -63.48
C ASP A 383 -34.80 79.72 -64.57
N LYS A 384 -34.37 80.93 -64.21
CA LYS A 384 -33.81 81.92 -65.17
C LYS A 384 -32.58 81.40 -65.93
N SER A 385 -31.97 80.28 -65.50
CA SER A 385 -30.85 79.59 -66.16
C SER A 385 -31.30 78.53 -67.18
N GLY A 386 -32.61 78.27 -67.34
CA GLY A 386 -33.11 77.19 -68.17
C GLY A 386 -32.98 75.80 -67.53
N GLU A 387 -32.63 75.73 -66.25
CA GLU A 387 -32.44 74.48 -65.52
C GLU A 387 -33.71 74.15 -64.71
N TYR A 388 -34.16 72.90 -64.84
CA TYR A 388 -35.31 72.42 -64.10
C TYR A 388 -34.86 71.89 -62.73
N LYS A 389 -35.49 72.36 -61.65
CA LYS A 389 -35.20 71.87 -60.29
C LYS A 389 -36.22 70.79 -59.93
N ASN A 390 -35.75 69.58 -59.61
CA ASN A 390 -36.56 68.51 -59.02
C ASN A 390 -37.03 68.90 -57.61
N ASN A 391 -38.03 69.77 -57.55
CA ASN A 391 -38.50 70.42 -56.33
C ASN A 391 -39.96 70.07 -56.02
N PHE A 392 -40.48 68.99 -56.58
CA PHE A 392 -41.82 68.50 -56.31
C PHE A 392 -41.79 67.07 -55.79
N LYS A 393 -42.87 66.67 -55.14
CA LYS A 393 -43.05 65.35 -54.54
C LYS A 393 -44.50 64.91 -54.73
N ILE A 394 -44.71 63.64 -55.09
CA ILE A 394 -46.05 63.05 -55.21
C ILE A 394 -46.16 61.90 -54.22
N GLU A 395 -47.26 61.87 -53.48
CA GLU A 395 -47.47 60.88 -52.43
C GLU A 395 -48.88 60.30 -52.50
N LEU A 396 -49.03 58.99 -52.34
CA LEU A 396 -50.30 58.32 -52.08
C LEU A 396 -50.85 58.75 -50.70
N GLY A 397 -52.10 59.18 -50.68
CA GLY A 397 -52.80 59.67 -49.48
C GLY A 397 -53.00 61.19 -49.48
N PRO A 398 -53.85 61.71 -48.58
CA PRO A 398 -54.20 63.13 -48.52
C PRO A 398 -53.24 63.98 -47.66
N THR A 399 -52.15 63.40 -47.14
CA THR A 399 -51.24 64.07 -46.20
C THR A 399 -49.82 64.09 -46.76
N ALA A 400 -49.22 65.28 -46.83
CA ALA A 400 -47.82 65.42 -47.23
C ALA A 400 -46.88 64.89 -46.13
N THR A 401 -45.86 64.10 -46.47
CA THR A 401 -44.79 63.69 -45.51
C THR A 401 -43.54 64.59 -45.59
N ASP A 402 -42.54 64.41 -44.74
CA ASP A 402 -41.27 65.17 -44.83
C ASP A 402 -40.20 64.28 -45.50
N TYR A 403 -39.52 64.81 -46.53
CA TYR A 403 -38.60 64.11 -47.46
C TYR A 403 -37.88 62.87 -46.87
N SER A 404 -38.32 61.65 -47.20
CA SER A 404 -37.51 60.44 -46.95
C SER A 404 -37.40 59.57 -48.22
N LEU A 405 -36.16 59.24 -48.61
CA LEU A 405 -35.84 58.47 -49.82
C LEU A 405 -36.39 57.04 -49.80
N ASN A 406 -36.66 56.48 -50.98
CA ASN A 406 -37.10 55.08 -51.18
C ASN A 406 -36.02 54.09 -50.68
N PRO A 407 -36.34 53.03 -49.90
CA PRO A 407 -35.36 52.04 -49.45
C PRO A 407 -34.65 51.31 -50.59
N LYS A 408 -35.30 51.17 -51.76
CA LYS A 408 -34.67 50.56 -52.94
C LYS A 408 -33.56 51.42 -53.54
N ASP A 409 -33.55 52.73 -53.25
CA ASP A 409 -32.50 53.66 -53.66
C ASP A 409 -31.35 53.72 -52.64
N ILE A 410 -31.61 53.33 -51.39
CA ILE A 410 -30.63 53.25 -50.30
C ILE A 410 -29.85 51.92 -50.35
N ALA A 411 -30.48 50.83 -50.78
CA ALA A 411 -29.85 49.51 -50.89
C ALA A 411 -28.72 49.45 -51.95
N THR A 412 -28.59 50.46 -52.82
CA THR A 412 -27.55 50.55 -53.87
C THR A 412 -26.49 51.62 -53.61
N ASP A 413 -26.61 52.41 -52.55
CA ASP A 413 -25.61 53.44 -52.21
C ASP A 413 -24.49 52.82 -51.38
N GLY A 414 -23.32 52.66 -52.00
CA GLY A 414 -22.12 52.14 -51.35
C GLY A 414 -21.72 52.91 -50.09
N SER A 415 -22.06 54.20 -49.99
CA SER A 415 -21.76 55.00 -48.80
C SER A 415 -22.60 54.60 -47.58
N VAL A 416 -23.83 54.10 -47.78
CA VAL A 416 -24.70 53.63 -46.69
C VAL A 416 -24.30 52.22 -46.26
N GLN A 417 -23.93 51.34 -47.20
CA GLN A 417 -23.31 50.05 -46.82
C GLN A 417 -22.02 50.28 -46.06
N THR A 418 -21.16 51.18 -46.53
CA THR A 418 -19.93 51.56 -45.82
C THR A 418 -20.24 52.22 -44.47
N ALA A 419 -21.28 53.03 -44.33
CA ALA A 419 -21.66 53.62 -43.04
C ALA A 419 -22.20 52.58 -42.06
N ILE A 420 -22.97 51.58 -42.52
CA ILE A 420 -23.45 50.47 -41.68
C ILE A 420 -22.27 49.56 -41.30
N ILE A 421 -21.40 49.21 -42.24
CA ILE A 421 -20.17 48.44 -41.97
C ILE A 421 -19.27 49.20 -41.00
N ASN A 422 -19.04 50.50 -41.22
CA ASN A 422 -18.23 51.34 -40.32
C ASN A 422 -18.90 51.54 -38.96
N ALA A 423 -20.23 51.54 -38.88
CA ALA A 423 -20.95 51.61 -37.60
C ALA A 423 -20.87 50.28 -36.84
N LEU A 424 -20.88 49.15 -37.55
CA LEU A 424 -20.65 47.83 -36.96
C LEU A 424 -19.18 47.64 -36.53
N ASP A 425 -18.23 48.14 -37.31
CA ASP A 425 -16.79 48.20 -36.96
C ASP A 425 -16.52 49.17 -35.80
N LYS A 426 -17.21 50.33 -35.75
CA LYS A 426 -17.09 51.31 -34.64
C LYS A 426 -17.84 50.89 -33.38
N ALA A 427 -18.84 50.03 -33.49
CA ALA A 427 -19.58 49.55 -32.33
C ALA A 427 -18.74 48.57 -31.48
N ASP A 428 -17.50 48.29 -31.88
CA ASP A 428 -16.51 47.52 -31.10
C ASP A 428 -17.09 46.19 -30.62
N TYR A 429 -17.89 45.56 -31.49
CA TYR A 429 -18.33 44.19 -31.25
C TYR A 429 -17.10 43.30 -31.41
N SER A 430 -16.60 42.82 -30.28
CA SER A 430 -15.46 41.91 -30.22
C SER A 430 -15.67 40.81 -31.25
N THR A 431 -14.86 40.83 -32.31
CA THR A 431 -14.95 39.82 -33.38
C THR A 431 -14.78 38.43 -32.78
N ASN A 432 -15.29 37.38 -33.44
CA ASN A 432 -15.06 36.00 -32.97
C ASN A 432 -13.56 35.74 -32.72
N ALA A 433 -12.67 36.33 -33.52
CA ALA A 433 -11.22 36.24 -33.31
C ALA A 433 -10.73 36.90 -32.02
N GLU A 434 -11.36 37.97 -31.55
CA GLU A 434 -11.00 38.67 -30.33
C GLU A 434 -11.58 37.98 -29.07
N VAL A 435 -12.78 37.41 -29.19
CA VAL A 435 -13.36 36.49 -28.20
C VAL A 435 -12.52 35.21 -28.11
N ASP A 436 -12.16 34.60 -29.23
CA ASP A 436 -11.31 33.41 -29.29
C ASP A 436 -9.91 33.70 -28.75
N LYS A 437 -9.36 34.90 -28.99
CA LYS A 437 -8.10 35.33 -28.40
C LYS A 437 -8.21 35.49 -26.88
N LYS A 438 -9.29 36.08 -26.37
CA LYS A 438 -9.53 36.20 -24.91
C LYS A 438 -9.75 34.84 -24.26
N ILE A 439 -10.50 33.95 -24.90
CA ILE A 439 -10.69 32.55 -24.45
C ILE A 439 -9.34 31.82 -24.47
N SER A 440 -8.58 31.88 -25.55
CA SER A 440 -7.27 31.23 -25.65
C SER A 440 -6.26 31.81 -24.65
N THR A 441 -6.32 33.12 -24.38
CA THR A 441 -5.49 33.76 -23.35
C THR A 441 -5.91 33.30 -21.95
N GLY A 442 -7.21 33.26 -21.65
CA GLY A 442 -7.73 32.79 -20.36
C GLY A 442 -7.46 31.31 -20.11
N VAL A 443 -7.65 30.45 -21.13
CA VAL A 443 -7.30 29.02 -21.08
C VAL A 443 -5.79 28.84 -20.91
N GLY A 444 -4.96 29.62 -21.62
CA GLY A 444 -3.52 29.61 -21.46
C GLY A 444 -3.08 30.00 -20.04
N GLN A 445 -3.65 31.08 -19.49
CA GLN A 445 -3.38 31.53 -18.13
C GLN A 445 -3.84 30.51 -17.08
N ALA A 446 -5.04 29.94 -17.24
CA ALA A 446 -5.54 28.89 -16.35
C ALA A 446 -4.68 27.62 -16.40
N LYS A 447 -4.22 27.23 -17.59
CA LYS A 447 -3.28 26.11 -17.77
C LYS A 447 -1.93 26.40 -17.10
N THR A 448 -1.34 27.58 -17.32
CA THR A 448 -0.08 27.96 -16.67
C THR A 448 -0.23 28.06 -15.16
N TYR A 449 -1.36 28.58 -14.64
CA TYR A 449 -1.63 28.61 -13.21
C TYR A 449 -1.75 27.19 -12.65
N ALA A 450 -2.51 26.30 -13.30
CA ALA A 450 -2.63 24.91 -12.89
C ALA A 450 -1.27 24.18 -12.94
N GLU A 451 -0.47 24.38 -13.98
CA GLU A 451 0.88 23.82 -14.10
C GLU A 451 1.82 24.34 -13.01
N GLN A 452 1.77 25.64 -12.68
CA GLN A 452 2.57 26.19 -11.59
C GLN A 452 2.08 25.75 -10.20
N THR A 453 0.78 25.60 -10.00
CA THR A 453 0.21 25.09 -8.74
C THR A 453 0.55 23.61 -8.57
N ILE A 454 0.42 22.80 -9.63
CA ILE A 454 0.87 21.40 -9.64
C ILE A 454 2.39 21.34 -9.41
N LYS A 455 3.18 22.19 -10.07
CA LYS A 455 4.64 22.27 -9.86
C LYS A 455 5.00 22.83 -8.47
N GLY A 456 4.16 23.64 -7.85
CA GLY A 456 4.34 24.11 -6.47
C GLY A 456 3.98 23.03 -5.44
N ILE A 457 2.95 22.24 -5.72
CA ILE A 457 2.54 21.09 -4.92
C ILE A 457 3.58 19.96 -5.04
N ILE A 458 4.09 19.71 -6.24
CA ILE A 458 5.12 18.67 -6.50
C ILE A 458 6.53 19.19 -6.13
N GLY A 459 6.84 20.44 -6.45
CA GLY A 459 8.16 21.06 -6.29
C GLY A 459 8.39 21.79 -4.97
N ALA A 460 7.48 21.68 -4.00
CA ALA A 460 7.79 21.95 -2.59
C ALA A 460 8.58 20.80 -1.95
N ALA A 461 8.70 19.64 -2.64
CA ALA A 461 9.69 18.63 -2.32
C ALA A 461 11.06 19.05 -2.92
N PRO A 462 12.17 18.94 -2.17
CA PRO A 462 13.52 19.25 -2.68
C PRO A 462 13.79 18.52 -4.00
N GLU A 463 14.52 19.13 -4.96
CA GLU A 463 14.94 18.45 -6.21
C GLU A 463 15.80 17.18 -5.95
N THR A 464 16.25 16.97 -4.71
CA THR A 464 16.97 15.78 -4.25
C THR A 464 16.09 14.70 -3.66
N LEU A 465 14.78 14.92 -3.53
CA LEU A 465 13.83 13.99 -2.93
C LEU A 465 12.51 14.04 -3.71
N ASP A 466 12.39 13.22 -4.76
CA ASP A 466 11.11 12.87 -5.36
C ASP A 466 10.37 11.93 -4.40
N THR A 467 10.00 12.45 -3.22
CA THR A 467 9.65 11.66 -2.03
C THR A 467 8.55 10.63 -2.27
N ILE A 468 7.65 10.82 -3.24
CA ILE A 468 6.61 9.84 -3.57
C ILE A 468 7.18 8.73 -4.45
N ALA A 469 8.02 9.06 -5.45
CA ALA A 469 8.71 8.05 -6.24
C ALA A 469 9.74 7.30 -5.39
N GLU A 470 10.48 7.98 -4.51
CA GLU A 470 11.43 7.39 -3.58
C GLU A 470 10.76 6.58 -2.47
N LEU A 471 9.59 6.97 -1.97
CA LEU A 471 8.81 6.11 -1.06
C LEU A 471 8.25 4.90 -1.80
N ALA A 472 7.78 5.06 -3.04
CA ALA A 472 7.32 3.94 -3.86
C ALA A 472 8.47 2.99 -4.19
N ASP A 473 9.64 3.51 -4.52
CA ASP A 473 10.87 2.76 -4.80
C ASP A 473 11.42 2.13 -3.52
N ALA A 474 11.45 2.82 -2.38
CA ALA A 474 11.89 2.26 -1.10
C ALA A 474 10.98 1.12 -0.62
N VAL A 475 9.67 1.24 -0.82
CA VAL A 475 8.72 0.13 -0.56
C VAL A 475 8.91 -1.01 -1.57
N THR A 476 9.25 -0.70 -2.82
CA THR A 476 9.47 -1.69 -3.90
C THR A 476 10.84 -2.38 -3.83
N GLU A 477 11.87 -1.71 -3.30
CA GLU A 477 13.22 -2.23 -3.05
C GLU A 477 13.27 -2.99 -1.72
N ASN A 478 12.53 -2.56 -0.69
CA ASN A 478 12.46 -3.25 0.60
C ASN A 478 11.45 -4.41 0.59
N LYS A 479 11.51 -5.24 -0.46
CA LYS A 479 10.67 -6.44 -0.60
C LYS A 479 10.81 -7.38 0.58
N ASP A 480 12.01 -7.50 1.12
CA ASP A 480 12.30 -8.38 2.25
C ASP A 480 11.62 -7.90 3.53
N GLY A 481 11.61 -6.58 3.79
CA GLY A 481 10.89 -6.00 4.93
C GLY A 481 9.38 -6.13 4.80
N VAL A 482 8.82 -5.85 3.62
CA VAL A 482 7.38 -6.04 3.34
C VAL A 482 7.00 -7.51 3.44
N GLN A 483 7.83 -8.42 2.92
CA GLN A 483 7.65 -9.86 3.03
C GLN A 483 7.74 -10.33 4.49
N ALA A 484 8.70 -9.82 5.27
CA ALA A 484 8.84 -10.17 6.69
C ALA A 484 7.64 -9.71 7.53
N ILE A 485 7.09 -8.52 7.24
CA ILE A 485 5.84 -8.05 7.87
C ILE A 485 4.67 -8.96 7.47
N ASN A 486 4.54 -9.28 6.19
CA ASN A 486 3.47 -10.12 5.69
C ASN A 486 3.55 -11.55 6.26
N ASP A 487 4.75 -12.12 6.33
CA ASP A 487 5.08 -13.41 6.96
C ASP A 487 4.79 -13.38 8.46
N GLY A 488 5.14 -12.30 9.17
CA GLY A 488 4.86 -12.15 10.60
C GLY A 488 3.35 -12.09 10.89
N ILE A 489 2.59 -11.43 10.01
CA ILE A 489 1.12 -11.39 10.09
C ILE A 489 0.52 -12.77 9.79
N THR A 490 1.02 -13.49 8.78
CA THR A 490 0.49 -14.83 8.41
C THR A 490 0.94 -15.96 9.33
N LYS A 491 2.09 -15.84 10.00
CA LYS A 491 2.58 -16.81 11.00
C LYS A 491 2.05 -16.55 12.41
N LYS A 492 1.38 -15.42 12.65
CA LYS A 492 0.74 -15.16 13.93
C LYS A 492 -0.42 -16.13 14.12
N ALA A 493 -0.43 -16.81 15.26
CA ALA A 493 -1.53 -17.70 15.63
C ALA A 493 -2.86 -16.95 15.57
N ASP A 494 -3.80 -17.47 14.79
CA ASP A 494 -5.11 -16.84 14.66
C ASP A 494 -5.97 -17.13 15.90
N LYS A 495 -7.12 -16.43 16.00
CA LYS A 495 -8.02 -16.58 17.15
C LYS A 495 -8.50 -18.03 17.33
N THR A 496 -8.61 -18.79 16.24
CA THR A 496 -9.04 -20.19 16.21
C THR A 496 -7.96 -21.10 16.78
N GLU A 497 -6.71 -20.91 16.37
CA GLU A 497 -5.55 -21.67 16.86
C GLU A 497 -5.29 -21.41 18.34
N VAL A 498 -5.38 -20.15 18.78
CA VAL A 498 -5.27 -19.80 20.21
C VAL A 498 -6.41 -20.43 21.02
N THR A 499 -7.64 -20.43 20.49
CA THR A 499 -8.80 -21.05 21.14
C THR A 499 -8.65 -22.58 21.19
N ALA A 500 -8.10 -23.21 20.15
CA ALA A 500 -7.83 -24.65 20.13
C ALA A 500 -6.76 -25.04 21.16
N LEU A 501 -5.71 -24.23 21.32
CA LEU A 501 -4.69 -24.43 22.34
C LEU A 501 -5.27 -24.25 23.75
N GLN A 502 -6.09 -23.21 23.98
CA GLN A 502 -6.80 -23.00 25.25
C GLN A 502 -7.69 -24.19 25.60
N ASN A 503 -8.46 -24.72 24.65
CA ASN A 503 -9.29 -25.89 24.87
C ASN A 503 -8.44 -27.14 25.18
N THR A 504 -7.32 -27.33 24.50
CA THR A 504 -6.39 -28.45 24.75
C THR A 504 -5.80 -28.37 26.16
N VAL A 505 -5.31 -27.20 26.56
CA VAL A 505 -4.81 -26.96 27.92
C VAL A 505 -5.93 -27.18 28.95
N GLN A 506 -7.15 -26.69 28.69
CA GLN A 506 -8.30 -26.89 29.57
C GLN A 506 -8.66 -28.37 29.73
N THR A 507 -8.50 -29.20 28.69
CA THR A 507 -8.71 -30.65 28.79
C THR A 507 -7.58 -31.40 29.49
N MET A 508 -6.37 -30.85 29.50
CA MET A 508 -5.22 -31.42 30.22
C MET A 508 -5.27 -31.07 31.72
N ILE A 509 -5.96 -29.99 32.09
CA ILE A 509 -6.24 -29.65 33.48
C ILE A 509 -7.43 -30.49 33.94
N THR A 510 -7.16 -31.50 34.77
CA THR A 510 -8.22 -32.19 35.51
C THR A 510 -8.46 -31.41 36.80
N PRO A 511 -9.60 -30.72 36.96
CA PRO A 511 -9.91 -30.06 38.21
C PRO A 511 -10.18 -31.11 39.28
N ILE A 512 -9.51 -30.99 40.42
CA ILE A 512 -9.75 -31.82 41.59
C ILE A 512 -10.23 -30.92 42.73
N SER A 513 -11.10 -31.46 43.60
CA SER A 513 -11.58 -30.73 44.76
C SER A 513 -10.42 -30.49 45.75
N GLN A 514 -10.57 -29.48 46.60
CA GLN A 514 -9.56 -29.18 47.62
C GLN A 514 -9.41 -30.32 48.64
N GLU A 515 -10.48 -31.09 48.88
CA GLU A 515 -10.45 -32.32 49.68
C GLU A 515 -9.66 -33.45 49.01
N ASP A 516 -9.87 -33.68 47.70
CA ASP A 516 -9.16 -34.72 46.95
C ASP A 516 -7.66 -34.40 46.79
N TYR A 517 -7.31 -33.12 46.58
CA TYR A 517 -5.92 -32.67 46.55
C TYR A 517 -5.20 -33.01 47.86
N LYS A 518 -5.85 -32.70 48.99
CA LYS A 518 -5.31 -32.96 50.32
C LYS A 518 -5.15 -34.45 50.61
N ALA A 519 -6.10 -35.27 50.16
CA ALA A 519 -6.01 -36.73 50.28
C ALA A 519 -4.83 -37.31 49.47
N LEU A 520 -4.54 -36.77 48.28
CA LEU A 520 -3.41 -37.20 47.45
C LEU A 520 -2.06 -36.73 48.02
N GLU A 521 -2.02 -35.53 48.61
CA GLU A 521 -0.85 -34.96 49.30
C GLU A 521 -0.49 -35.80 50.53
N ASP A 522 -1.48 -36.16 51.35
CA ASP A 522 -1.33 -37.03 52.53
C ASP A 522 -0.89 -38.46 52.14
N ALA A 523 -1.22 -38.92 50.94
CA ALA A 523 -0.79 -40.21 50.39
C ALA A 523 0.64 -40.17 49.77
N GLY A 524 1.29 -39.00 49.71
CA GLY A 524 2.65 -38.84 49.19
C GLY A 524 2.78 -39.00 47.66
N THR A 525 1.68 -38.85 46.93
CA THR A 525 1.58 -39.19 45.49
C THR A 525 1.52 -37.98 44.55
N VAL A 526 1.63 -36.74 45.04
CA VAL A 526 1.48 -35.52 44.23
C VAL A 526 2.83 -34.95 43.80
N ASP A 527 3.01 -34.67 42.51
CA ASP A 527 4.00 -33.71 42.02
C ASP A 527 3.36 -32.30 42.00
N PRO A 528 3.78 -31.37 42.88
CA PRO A 528 3.11 -30.08 43.09
C PRO A 528 3.16 -29.12 41.88
N LYS A 529 3.81 -29.51 40.77
CA LYS A 529 3.95 -28.64 39.59
C LYS A 529 2.80 -28.68 38.58
N ILE A 530 1.82 -29.60 38.71
CA ILE A 530 0.87 -29.88 37.62
C ILE A 530 -0.62 -29.65 37.98
N MET A 531 -0.97 -29.40 39.25
CA MET A 531 -2.38 -29.36 39.67
C MET A 531 -2.91 -27.94 39.94
N TYR A 532 -4.04 -27.59 39.33
CA TYR A 532 -4.77 -26.33 39.57
C TYR A 532 -5.92 -26.61 40.56
N VAL A 533 -5.76 -26.16 41.81
CA VAL A 533 -6.80 -26.28 42.84
C VAL A 533 -7.85 -25.21 42.61
N ILE A 534 -9.12 -25.60 42.42
CA ILE A 534 -10.22 -24.65 42.39
C ILE A 534 -10.54 -24.30 43.85
N PRO A 535 -10.41 -23.03 44.28
CA PRO A 535 -10.87 -22.62 45.61
C PRO A 535 -12.38 -22.81 45.68
N ASP A 536 -12.88 -23.47 46.72
CA ASP A 536 -14.32 -23.68 46.91
C ASP A 536 -15.10 -22.37 46.78
N ALA A 537 -16.22 -22.42 46.03
CA ALA A 537 -17.11 -21.30 45.76
C ALA A 537 -17.94 -20.87 46.98
#